data_AF-A0A3A4SKG9-F1
#
_entry.id   AF-A0A3A4SKG9-F1
#
_cell.length_a   1.000
_cell.length_b   1.000
_cell.length_c   1.000
_cell.angle_alpha   90.00
_cell.angle_beta   90.00
_cell.angle_gamma   90.00
#
_symmetry.space_group_name_H-M   'P 1'
#
loop_
_entity.id
_entity.type
_entity.pdbx_description
1 polymer ?
#
loop_
_entity_poly.entity_id
_entity_poly.type
_entity_poly.pdbx_seq_one_letter_code
_entity_poly.pdbx_strand_id
1 'polypeptide(L)'
;MVRYRRRFTLFCVLMCLSVCLVSCEKKKTEGKVEVSAQEFVLRQDKENSYIIDAKGKIKNTGTVDVKNVVVTGQCGSCSEIWTIGIWTISGTEKWPYQKDTISYLPAGSEGEFSFKSVADFASRAGDPAPSMPDKLAVIIESFETVEK
;
A
#
# COMPACT_ATOMS: atom_id res chain seq x y z
N MET A 1 16.41 -36.76 -52.97
CA MET A 1 16.25 -36.43 -51.53
C MET A 1 16.70 -35.02 -51.13
N VAL A 2 17.62 -34.35 -51.84
CA VAL A 2 18.16 -33.03 -51.42
C VAL A 2 17.16 -31.86 -51.53
N ARG A 3 16.24 -31.89 -52.52
CA ARG A 3 15.23 -30.82 -52.71
C ARG A 3 14.16 -30.75 -51.62
N TYR A 4 13.82 -31.89 -50.99
CA TYR A 4 12.81 -31.96 -49.93
C TYR A 4 13.35 -31.39 -48.61
N ARG A 5 14.62 -31.67 -48.31
CA ARG A 5 15.35 -31.16 -47.14
C ARG A 5 15.44 -29.63 -47.13
N ARG A 6 15.72 -29.02 -48.29
CA ARG A 6 15.81 -27.55 -48.45
C ARG A 6 14.45 -26.84 -48.29
N ARG A 7 13.34 -27.47 -48.72
CA ARG A 7 11.97 -26.94 -48.51
C ARG A 7 11.55 -27.05 -47.04
N PHE A 8 11.94 -28.13 -46.36
CA PHE A 8 11.66 -28.33 -44.94
C PHE A 8 12.39 -27.30 -44.07
N THR A 9 13.66 -27.01 -44.36
CA THR A 9 14.41 -25.96 -43.65
C THR A 9 13.80 -24.57 -43.85
N LEU A 10 13.35 -24.25 -45.06
CA LEU A 10 12.71 -22.97 -45.37
C LEU A 10 11.37 -22.81 -44.65
N PHE A 11 10.61 -23.90 -44.51
CA PHE A 11 9.35 -23.93 -43.78
C PHE A 11 9.57 -23.74 -42.26
N CYS A 12 10.58 -24.38 -41.67
CA CYS A 12 10.94 -24.19 -40.27
C CYS A 12 11.39 -22.75 -39.98
N VAL A 13 12.17 -22.12 -40.86
CA VAL A 13 12.61 -20.73 -40.69
C VAL A 13 11.44 -19.75 -40.78
N LEU A 14 10.51 -19.95 -41.72
CA LEU A 14 9.29 -19.16 -41.81
C LEU A 14 8.39 -19.33 -40.58
N MET A 15 8.30 -20.54 -40.03
CA MET A 15 7.53 -20.82 -38.83
C MET A 15 8.15 -20.16 -37.60
N CYS A 16 9.47 -20.21 -37.42
CA CYS A 16 10.17 -19.51 -36.33
C CYS A 16 10.03 -17.98 -36.44
N LEU A 17 10.10 -17.41 -37.64
CA LEU A 17 9.89 -15.96 -37.85
C LEU A 17 8.45 -15.52 -37.51
N SER A 18 7.46 -16.39 -37.69
CA SER A 18 6.06 -16.08 -37.37
C SER A 18 5.76 -16.06 -35.86
N VAL A 19 6.50 -16.84 -35.05
CA VAL A 19 6.32 -16.87 -33.58
C VAL A 19 6.91 -15.61 -32.92
N CYS A 20 7.92 -14.98 -33.52
CA CYS A 20 8.52 -13.75 -33.01
C CYS A 20 7.62 -12.51 -33.12
N LEU A 21 6.59 -12.52 -33.98
CA LEU A 21 5.71 -11.36 -34.18
C LEU A 21 4.53 -11.30 -33.18
N VAL A 22 4.28 -12.37 -32.42
CA VAL A 22 3.18 -12.45 -31.44
C VAL A 22 3.63 -12.05 -30.03
N SER A 23 4.93 -11.82 -29.81
CA SER A 23 5.47 -11.27 -28.54
C SER A 23 5.36 -9.75 -28.48
N CYS A 24 4.24 -9.21 -28.95
CA CYS A 24 3.82 -7.85 -28.61
C CYS A 24 3.26 -7.94 -27.18
N GLU A 25 4.14 -7.96 -26.19
CA GLU A 25 3.75 -7.70 -24.80
C GLU A 25 3.07 -6.33 -24.79
N LYS A 26 1.73 -6.33 -24.76
CA LYS A 26 0.98 -5.12 -24.43
C LYS A 26 1.56 -4.64 -23.10
N LYS A 27 2.24 -3.48 -23.11
CA LYS A 27 2.76 -2.82 -21.90
C LYS A 27 1.67 -2.96 -20.83
N LYS A 28 1.93 -3.74 -19.79
CA LYS A 28 0.97 -3.92 -18.70
C LYS A 28 0.68 -2.54 -18.16
N THR A 29 -0.58 -2.12 -18.28
CA THR A 29 -1.13 -0.98 -17.55
C THR A 29 -1.01 -1.32 -16.07
N GLU A 30 0.00 -0.77 -15.42
CA GLU A 30 0.31 -1.05 -14.01
C GLU A 30 -0.14 0.15 -13.17
N GLY A 31 -1.16 -0.07 -12.34
CA GLY A 31 -1.49 0.85 -11.26
C GLY A 31 -0.46 0.70 -10.15
N LYS A 32 0.06 1.82 -9.64
CA LYS A 32 1.09 1.80 -8.61
C LYS A 32 0.91 3.00 -7.70
N VAL A 33 0.76 2.77 -6.40
CA VAL A 33 0.57 3.81 -5.39
C VAL A 33 1.65 3.68 -4.33
N GLU A 34 2.27 4.79 -3.96
CA GLU A 34 3.31 4.85 -2.94
C GLU A 34 3.00 5.97 -1.94
N VAL A 35 3.42 5.79 -0.69
CA VAL A 35 3.35 6.86 0.33
C VAL A 35 4.48 7.86 0.03
N SER A 36 4.14 9.11 -0.28
CA SER A 36 5.11 10.16 -0.61
C SER A 36 5.47 11.02 0.61
N ALA A 37 4.58 11.13 1.60
CA ALA A 37 4.84 11.79 2.86
C ALA A 37 4.00 11.15 3.98
N GLN A 38 4.55 11.07 5.20
CA GLN A 38 3.82 10.61 6.37
C GLN A 38 4.29 11.37 7.62
N GLU A 39 3.35 11.64 8.51
CA GLU A 39 3.58 12.24 9.83
C GLU A 39 2.72 11.48 10.85
N PHE A 40 3.32 11.14 11.99
CA PHE A 40 2.64 10.53 13.12
C PHE A 40 2.50 11.54 14.25
N VAL A 41 1.30 11.64 14.82
CA VAL A 41 1.00 12.58 15.90
C VAL A 41 0.60 11.79 17.14
N LEU A 42 1.42 11.87 18.18
CA LEU A 42 1.08 11.38 19.51
C LEU A 42 0.16 12.39 20.19
N ARG A 43 -1.03 11.96 20.57
CA ARG A 43 -1.97 12.77 21.37
C ARG A 43 -2.50 11.99 22.56
N GLN A 44 -2.81 12.72 23.62
CA GLN A 44 -3.57 12.19 24.75
C GLN A 44 -5.06 12.17 24.37
N ASP A 45 -5.69 11.01 24.50
CA ASP A 45 -7.13 10.83 24.21
C ASP A 45 -7.97 10.94 25.48
N LYS A 46 -7.46 10.37 26.58
CA LYS A 46 -8.04 10.43 27.94
C LYS A 46 -6.93 10.61 28.95
N GLU A 47 -7.29 10.86 30.21
CA GLU A 47 -6.35 11.08 31.32
C GLU A 47 -5.17 10.10 31.32
N ASN A 48 -5.43 8.80 31.07
CA ASN A 48 -4.40 7.77 31.06
C ASN A 48 -4.31 7.01 29.72
N SER A 49 -4.77 7.57 28.61
CA SER A 49 -4.66 6.93 27.28
C SER A 49 -4.11 7.85 26.21
N TYR A 50 -3.26 7.28 25.36
CA TYR A 50 -2.59 7.97 24.27
C TYR A 50 -2.85 7.22 22.97
N ILE A 51 -2.97 7.99 21.90
CA ILE A 51 -3.26 7.48 20.56
C ILE A 51 -2.27 8.10 19.59
N ILE A 52 -1.84 7.32 18.60
CA ILE A 52 -1.06 7.79 17.47
C ILE A 52 -1.97 7.92 16.26
N ASP A 53 -2.13 9.14 15.78
CA ASP A 53 -2.82 9.42 14.52
C ASP A 53 -1.79 9.53 13.38
N ALA A 54 -2.24 9.33 12.14
CA ALA A 54 -1.41 9.46 10.94
C ALA A 54 -2.06 10.40 9.92
N LYS A 55 -1.24 11.23 9.29
CA LYS A 55 -1.62 12.07 8.16
C LYS A 55 -0.47 12.12 7.15
N GLY A 56 -0.77 12.41 5.90
CA GLY A 56 0.27 12.49 4.89
C GLY A 56 -0.26 12.51 3.47
N LYS A 57 0.58 12.03 2.56
CA LYS A 57 0.31 12.01 1.12
C LYS A 57 0.66 10.67 0.51
N ILE A 58 -0.15 10.26 -0.45
CA ILE A 58 0.15 9.17 -1.37
C ILE A 58 0.27 9.72 -2.78
N LYS A 59 1.02 9.00 -3.63
CA LYS A 59 1.22 9.35 -5.03
C LYS A 59 0.95 8.14 -5.91
N ASN A 60 0.15 8.34 -6.96
CA ASN A 60 0.04 7.36 -8.02
C ASN A 60 1.26 7.50 -8.95
N THR A 61 2.18 6.55 -8.83
CA THR A 61 3.40 6.46 -9.66
C THR A 61 3.23 5.52 -10.84
N GLY A 62 2.03 4.93 -10.99
CA GLY A 62 1.66 4.04 -12.09
C GLY A 62 1.34 4.79 -13.39
N THR A 63 1.05 4.01 -14.43
CA THR A 63 0.73 4.55 -15.76
C THR A 63 -0.78 4.72 -16.00
N VAL A 64 -1.61 4.32 -15.04
CA VAL A 64 -3.08 4.39 -15.11
C VAL A 64 -3.66 4.98 -13.85
N ASP A 65 -4.86 5.52 -13.97
CA ASP A 65 -5.61 6.06 -12.84
C ASP A 65 -6.05 4.91 -11.92
N VAL A 66 -6.16 5.21 -10.63
CA VAL A 66 -6.63 4.28 -9.61
C VAL A 66 -7.81 4.87 -8.86
N LYS A 67 -8.61 4.00 -8.25
CA LYS A 67 -9.76 4.37 -7.42
C LYS A 67 -9.84 3.49 -6.20
N ASN A 68 -10.64 3.92 -5.22
CA ASN A 68 -10.86 3.21 -3.96
C ASN A 68 -9.53 2.87 -3.25
N VAL A 69 -8.60 3.83 -3.18
CA VAL A 69 -7.30 3.62 -2.56
C VAL A 69 -7.48 3.65 -1.05
N VAL A 70 -7.30 2.50 -0.41
CA VAL A 70 -7.40 2.35 1.05
C VAL A 70 -6.01 2.46 1.66
N VAL A 71 -5.88 3.40 2.60
CA VAL A 71 -4.63 3.71 3.30
C VAL A 71 -4.84 3.44 4.78
N THR A 72 -3.90 2.74 5.43
CA THR A 72 -3.95 2.46 6.87
C THR A 72 -2.55 2.47 7.49
N GLY A 73 -2.49 2.35 8.81
CA GLY A 73 -1.26 2.37 9.60
C GLY A 73 -0.90 1.00 10.17
N GLN A 74 0.40 0.74 10.22
CA GLN A 74 0.99 -0.43 10.89
C GLN A 74 2.00 0.02 11.95
N CYS A 75 2.15 -0.81 12.99
CA CYS A 75 3.18 -0.65 14.01
C CYS A 75 3.88 -1.99 14.22
N GLY A 76 5.10 -2.14 13.68
CA GLY A 76 5.86 -3.39 13.75
C GLY A 76 6.53 -3.67 15.10
N SER A 77 6.42 -2.76 16.08
CA SER A 77 6.92 -2.95 17.44
C SER A 77 5.80 -3.05 18.49
N CYS A 78 4.54 -2.88 18.08
CA CYS A 78 3.39 -2.89 18.96
C CYS A 78 2.86 -4.32 19.20
N SER A 79 2.14 -4.50 20.30
CA SER A 79 1.47 -5.74 20.67
C SER A 79 0.04 -5.82 20.12
N GLU A 80 -0.42 -7.01 19.76
CA GLU A 80 -1.85 -7.25 19.51
C GLU A 80 -2.63 -7.53 20.80
N ILE A 81 -1.92 -7.85 21.89
CA ILE A 81 -2.50 -8.09 23.21
C ILE A 81 -2.56 -6.78 23.95
N TRP A 82 -3.78 -6.38 24.33
CA TRP A 82 -4.00 -5.18 25.12
C TRP A 82 -3.42 -5.32 26.53
N THR A 83 -2.49 -4.45 26.92
CA THR A 83 -1.88 -4.43 28.25
C THR A 83 -1.41 -3.01 28.59
N ILE A 84 -1.55 -2.61 29.85
CA ILE A 84 -1.09 -1.30 30.34
C ILE A 84 0.43 -1.21 30.23
N GLY A 85 0.94 -0.05 29.78
CA GLY A 85 2.36 0.22 29.64
C GLY A 85 2.97 -0.25 28.32
N ILE A 86 2.15 -0.77 27.38
CA ILE A 86 2.59 -1.29 26.10
C ILE A 86 1.77 -0.67 24.97
N TRP A 87 2.44 -0.34 23.87
CA TRP A 87 1.78 0.09 22.65
C TRP A 87 1.05 -1.06 21.98
N THR A 88 -0.21 -0.83 21.63
CA THR A 88 -1.09 -1.86 21.12
C THR A 88 -1.71 -1.45 19.79
N ILE A 89 -1.91 -2.41 18.91
CA ILE A 89 -2.68 -2.20 17.68
C ILE A 89 -4.04 -2.85 17.82
N SER A 90 -5.04 -2.32 17.10
CA SER A 90 -6.23 -3.10 16.78
C SER A 90 -5.80 -4.42 16.13
N GLY A 91 -6.50 -5.51 16.44
CA GLY A 91 -6.22 -6.84 15.89
C GLY A 91 -6.39 -6.93 14.37
N THR A 92 -6.79 -8.10 13.86
CA THR A 92 -6.75 -8.39 12.42
C THR A 92 -7.56 -7.43 11.55
N GLU A 93 -8.66 -6.86 12.04
CA GLU A 93 -9.51 -5.95 11.27
C GLU A 93 -9.37 -4.49 11.76
N LYS A 94 -9.12 -3.58 10.82
CA LYS A 94 -9.06 -2.13 11.05
C LYS A 94 -10.45 -1.51 11.06
N TRP A 95 -10.76 -0.74 12.09
CA TRP A 95 -11.99 0.05 12.16
C TRP A 95 -12.00 1.17 11.10
N PRO A 96 -13.18 1.68 10.69
CA PRO A 96 -13.28 2.74 9.69
C PRO A 96 -12.45 3.99 10.00
N TYR A 97 -12.29 4.36 11.27
CA TYR A 97 -11.50 5.53 11.67
C TYR A 97 -9.98 5.29 11.63
N GLN A 98 -9.54 4.04 11.44
CA GLN A 98 -8.12 3.62 11.34
C GLN A 98 -7.63 3.51 9.90
N LYS A 99 -8.47 3.91 8.95
CA LYS A 99 -8.15 3.96 7.54
C LYS A 99 -8.73 5.20 6.92
N ASP A 100 -8.19 5.56 5.77
CA ASP A 100 -8.75 6.58 4.90
C ASP A 100 -8.90 5.99 3.49
N THR A 101 -9.89 6.47 2.75
CA THR A 101 -10.19 5.99 1.40
C THR A 101 -10.20 7.17 0.44
N ILE A 102 -9.23 7.17 -0.47
CA ILE A 102 -9.18 8.14 -1.57
C ILE A 102 -9.96 7.55 -2.74
N SER A 103 -11.10 8.16 -3.05
CA SER A 103 -12.04 7.64 -4.05
C SER A 103 -11.45 7.54 -5.45
N TYR A 104 -10.59 8.48 -5.83
CA TYR A 104 -9.95 8.53 -7.15
C TYR A 104 -8.59 9.20 -7.07
N LEU A 105 -7.59 8.66 -7.77
CA LEU A 105 -6.25 9.21 -7.85
C LEU A 105 -5.68 9.05 -9.26
N PRO A 106 -5.62 10.14 -10.06
CA PRO A 106 -5.09 10.09 -11.41
C PRO A 106 -3.61 9.70 -11.45
N ALA A 107 -3.15 9.12 -12.57
CA ALA A 107 -1.73 8.83 -12.79
C ALA A 107 -0.88 10.09 -12.64
N GLY A 108 0.20 9.98 -11.85
CA GLY A 108 1.13 11.09 -11.56
C GLY A 108 0.66 12.07 -10.48
N SER A 109 -0.57 11.96 -9.97
CA SER A 109 -1.14 12.87 -8.98
C SER A 109 -0.88 12.43 -7.54
N GLU A 110 -1.05 13.37 -6.60
CA GLU A 110 -0.99 13.14 -5.17
C GLU A 110 -2.38 13.25 -4.53
N GLY A 111 -2.61 12.45 -3.49
CA GLY A 111 -3.78 12.52 -2.63
C GLY A 111 -3.36 12.62 -1.17
N GLU A 112 -4.12 13.38 -0.39
CA GLU A 112 -3.90 13.51 1.05
C GLU A 112 -4.71 12.46 1.80
N PHE A 113 -4.15 11.95 2.91
CA PHE A 113 -4.87 11.04 3.81
C PHE A 113 -4.76 11.52 5.25
N SER A 114 -5.76 11.16 6.07
CA SER A 114 -5.71 11.34 7.52
C SER A 114 -6.60 10.31 8.22
N PHE A 115 -6.04 9.57 9.17
CA PHE A 115 -6.78 8.61 9.99
C PHE A 115 -6.21 8.53 11.42
N LYS A 116 -6.97 7.94 12.33
CA LYS A 116 -6.67 7.90 13.76
C LYS A 116 -6.23 6.51 14.21
N SER A 117 -5.58 6.43 15.37
CA SER A 117 -5.35 5.14 16.06
C SER A 117 -4.60 4.12 15.20
N VAL A 118 -3.40 4.51 14.78
CA VAL A 118 -2.37 3.58 14.28
C VAL A 118 -1.98 2.61 15.39
N ALA A 119 -1.81 3.14 16.60
CA ALA A 119 -1.55 2.41 17.83
C ALA A 119 -2.09 3.18 19.04
N ASP A 120 -2.44 2.45 20.09
CA ASP A 120 -3.02 2.96 21.33
C ASP A 120 -2.17 2.50 22.53
N PHE A 121 -2.08 3.36 23.55
CA PHE A 121 -1.34 3.09 24.78
C PHE A 121 -2.19 3.47 25.99
N ALA A 122 -2.26 2.56 26.96
CA ALA A 122 -2.84 2.83 28.27
C ALA A 122 -1.72 2.92 29.31
N SER A 123 -1.72 4.00 30.09
CA SER A 123 -0.77 4.27 31.18
C SER A 123 -1.43 4.11 32.54
N ARG A 124 -0.63 4.04 33.63
CA ARG A 124 -1.17 4.16 34.99
C ARG A 124 -1.24 5.63 35.40
N ALA A 125 -2.09 5.93 36.37
CA ALA A 125 -2.16 7.26 36.94
C ALA A 125 -0.80 7.69 37.50
N GLY A 126 -0.31 8.85 37.06
CA GLY A 126 0.98 9.41 37.46
C GLY A 126 2.17 8.98 36.59
N ASP A 127 1.98 8.09 35.62
CA ASP A 127 3.02 7.77 34.64
C ASP A 127 3.24 8.99 33.70
N PRO A 128 4.48 9.22 33.25
CA PRO A 128 4.74 10.21 32.21
C PRO A 128 4.13 9.81 30.87
N ALA A 129 3.98 10.78 29.97
CA ALA A 129 3.56 10.49 28.60
C ALA A 129 4.53 9.49 27.92
N PRO A 130 4.01 8.49 27.19
CA PRO A 130 4.85 7.50 26.53
C PRO A 130 5.65 8.13 25.39
N SER A 131 6.83 7.57 25.11
CA SER A 131 7.52 7.84 23.85
C SER A 131 6.81 7.14 22.68
N MET A 132 6.97 7.70 21.48
CA MET A 132 6.48 7.07 20.26
C MET A 132 7.17 5.70 20.04
N PRO A 133 6.45 4.65 19.62
CA PRO A 133 7.02 3.34 19.34
C PRO A 133 7.80 3.34 18.03
N ASP A 134 8.72 2.37 17.91
CA ASP A 134 9.48 2.16 16.68
C ASP A 134 8.61 1.52 15.59
N LYS A 135 9.10 1.54 14.34
CA LYS A 135 8.52 0.81 13.20
C LYS A 135 7.05 1.17 12.89
N LEU A 136 6.69 2.44 13.09
CA LEU A 136 5.45 2.99 12.55
C LEU A 136 5.57 3.19 11.04
N ALA A 137 4.56 2.78 10.29
CA ALA A 137 4.50 3.03 8.85
C ALA A 137 3.05 3.17 8.37
N VAL A 138 2.87 3.98 7.33
CA VAL A 138 1.63 4.00 6.55
C VAL A 138 1.77 3.03 5.39
N ILE A 139 0.71 2.28 5.09
CA ILE A 139 0.66 1.33 3.98
C ILE A 139 -0.56 1.58 3.09
N ILE A 140 -0.40 1.24 1.81
CA ILE A 140 -1.52 1.09 0.90
C ILE A 140 -2.08 -0.31 1.11
N GLU A 141 -3.28 -0.42 1.67
CA GLU A 141 -3.95 -1.70 1.92
C GLU A 141 -4.50 -2.28 0.62
N SER A 142 -5.14 -1.45 -0.20
CA SER A 142 -5.71 -1.85 -1.48
C SER A 142 -5.98 -0.66 -2.40
N PHE A 143 -6.15 -0.93 -3.69
CA PHE A 143 -6.66 -0.01 -4.69
C PHE A 143 -7.16 -0.79 -5.91
N GLU A 144 -7.96 -0.13 -6.75
CA GLU A 144 -8.42 -0.66 -8.03
C GLU A 144 -7.87 0.18 -9.18
N THR A 145 -7.48 -0.44 -10.29
CA THR A 145 -7.14 0.28 -11.53
C THR A 145 -8.41 0.67 -12.28
N VAL A 146 -8.42 1.85 -12.89
CA VAL A 146 -9.48 2.27 -13.79
C VAL A 146 -9.17 1.73 -15.18
N GLU A 147 -9.87 0.67 -15.61
CA GLU A 147 -9.78 0.18 -16.98
C GLU A 147 -10.35 1.24 -17.94
N LYS A 148 -9.67 1.44 -19.07
CA LYS A 148 -10.11 2.33 -20.17
C LYS A 148 -10.87 1.55 -21.22
#